data_AF-A0A382QIL0-F1
#
_entry.id   AF-A0A382QIL0-F1
#
_cell.length_a   1.000
_cell.length_b   1.000
_cell.length_c   1.000
_cell.angle_alpha   90.00
_cell.angle_beta   90.00
_cell.angle_gamma   90.00
#
_symmetry.space_group_name_H-M   'P 1'
#
loop_
_entity.id
_entity.type
_entity.pdbx_description
1 polymer ?
#
loop_
_entity_poly.entity_id
_entity_poly.type
_entity_poly.pdbx_seq_one_letter_code
_entity_poly.pdbx_strand_id
1 'polypeptide(L)'
;MIKPVSFRYNEQTAKSNFYQKSINNLTSEQVQENALNEFNVFVKKLKNLKVNVLVIEDIESTDTPDSIFPNNWISTHSDGSIFMYPMFARNRRTERRSDIIEYLQNNFAVKNVFNNTSFYENNNLFLEGTGSMVLDRENKIAYASISQRTNKKLLEKWCRKMNYYPISFSSNQIIEDKKEPIYHTNVMMCVAEKYVVICLNTIDNEIEREIIVNSFKESGKEIIEISEEQTYRFAGNMLQVMGDRP
;
A
#
# COMPACT_ATOMS: atom_id res chain seq x y z
N MET A 1 2.41 -0.08 -12.98
CA MET A 1 2.50 1.28 -12.41
C MET A 1 1.56 2.18 -13.19
N ILE A 2 0.92 3.14 -12.53
CA ILE A 2 0.03 4.11 -13.18
C ILE A 2 0.82 5.41 -13.36
N LYS A 3 0.86 5.94 -14.59
CA LYS A 3 1.59 7.18 -14.87
C LYS A 3 0.73 8.38 -14.44
N PRO A 4 1.25 9.30 -13.60
CA PRO A 4 0.44 10.39 -13.07
C PRO A 4 0.04 11.38 -14.17
N VAL A 5 -1.21 11.83 -14.15
CA VAL A 5 -1.74 12.88 -15.05
C VAL A 5 -2.26 14.11 -14.30
N SER A 6 -2.66 13.97 -13.03
CA SER A 6 -3.16 15.06 -12.17
C SER A 6 -2.78 14.86 -10.71
N PHE A 7 -1.55 14.39 -10.45
CA PHE A 7 -0.99 14.23 -9.13
C PHE A 7 -0.87 15.59 -8.43
N ARG A 8 -1.51 15.68 -7.26
CA ARG A 8 -1.55 16.88 -6.42
C ARG A 8 -2.02 16.49 -5.02
N TYR A 9 -2.08 17.47 -4.13
CA TYR A 9 -2.68 17.30 -2.81
C TYR A 9 -4.14 16.85 -2.93
N ASN A 10 -4.53 15.82 -2.16
CA ASN A 10 -5.90 15.30 -2.14
C ASN A 10 -6.59 15.64 -0.82
N GLU A 11 -7.54 16.57 -0.89
CA GLU A 11 -8.26 17.11 0.26
C GLU A 11 -9.12 16.05 0.98
N GLN A 12 -9.58 15.02 0.26
CA GLN A 12 -10.37 13.95 0.87
C GLN A 12 -9.52 13.01 1.72
N THR A 13 -8.27 12.78 1.34
CA THR A 13 -7.36 11.87 2.05
C THR A 13 -6.49 12.60 3.06
N ALA A 14 -6.25 13.90 2.89
CA ALA A 14 -5.38 14.68 3.76
C ALA A 14 -5.82 14.74 5.23
N LYS A 15 -7.12 14.59 5.50
CA LYS A 15 -7.67 14.54 6.87
C LYS A 15 -7.18 13.35 7.69
N SER A 16 -6.73 12.27 7.04
CA SER A 16 -6.23 11.05 7.70
C SER A 16 -4.84 10.62 7.22
N ASN A 17 -4.30 11.26 6.17
CA ASN A 17 -2.95 11.04 5.67
C ASN A 17 -2.09 12.27 5.97
N PHE A 18 -1.54 12.30 7.18
CA PHE A 18 -0.66 13.38 7.68
C PHE A 18 0.72 13.43 7.01
N TYR A 19 1.00 12.53 6.06
CA TYR A 19 2.22 12.55 5.25
C TYR A 19 2.06 13.43 4.00
N GLN A 20 0.83 13.82 3.65
CA GLN A 20 0.59 14.78 2.59
C GLN A 20 1.05 16.18 3.01
N LYS A 21 1.74 16.85 2.11
CA LYS A 21 2.21 18.22 2.30
C LYS A 21 1.69 19.09 1.18
N SER A 22 1.08 20.21 1.55
CA SER A 22 0.98 21.34 0.63
C SER A 22 2.37 21.99 0.55
N ILE A 23 2.92 22.07 -0.66
CA ILE A 23 4.21 22.72 -0.88
C ILE A 23 3.92 24.16 -1.31
N ASN A 24 3.96 25.10 -0.37
CA ASN A 24 3.53 26.49 -0.56
C ASN A 24 4.21 27.23 -1.74
N ASN A 25 5.36 26.75 -2.21
CA ASN A 25 6.15 27.38 -3.27
C ASN A 25 6.01 26.67 -4.63
N LEU A 26 5.13 25.68 -4.78
CA LEU A 26 4.87 24.99 -6.04
C LEU A 26 3.39 25.10 -6.41
N THR A 27 3.12 25.35 -7.69
CA THR A 27 1.77 25.20 -8.24
C THR A 27 1.43 23.71 -8.43
N SER A 28 0.14 23.39 -8.56
CA SER A 28 -0.30 22.01 -8.85
C SER A 28 0.32 21.46 -10.13
N GLU A 29 0.52 22.31 -11.15
CA GLU A 29 1.16 21.93 -12.41
C GLU A 29 2.64 21.57 -12.20
N GLN A 30 3.36 22.35 -11.38
CA GLN A 30 4.76 22.06 -11.05
C GLN A 30 4.88 20.78 -10.21
N VAL A 31 3.94 20.54 -9.28
CA VAL A 31 3.88 19.27 -8.50
C VAL A 31 3.67 18.09 -9.43
N GLN A 32 2.72 18.18 -10.37
CA GLN A 32 2.45 17.16 -11.37
C GLN A 32 3.67 16.92 -12.28
N GLU A 33 4.33 17.98 -12.77
CA GLU A 33 5.52 17.86 -13.60
C GLU A 33 6.68 17.17 -12.86
N ASN A 34 6.93 17.57 -11.61
CA ASN A 34 7.95 16.95 -10.77
C ASN A 34 7.64 15.47 -10.51
N ALA A 35 6.40 15.14 -10.14
CA ALA A 35 5.97 13.76 -9.91
C ALA A 35 6.10 12.90 -11.17
N LEU A 36 5.76 13.44 -12.34
CA LEU A 36 5.94 12.76 -13.63
C LEU A 36 7.43 12.52 -13.94
N ASN A 37 8.29 13.51 -13.67
CA ASN A 37 9.73 13.37 -13.86
C ASN A 37 10.31 12.29 -12.93
N GLU A 38 9.98 12.30 -11.64
CA GLU A 38 10.40 11.29 -10.67
C GLU A 38 9.88 9.89 -11.04
N PHE A 39 8.61 9.79 -11.46
CA PHE A 39 8.01 8.55 -11.93
C PHE A 39 8.78 7.98 -13.13
N ASN A 40 9.08 8.80 -14.13
CA ASN A 40 9.81 8.38 -15.33
C ASN A 40 11.24 7.92 -14.99
N VAL A 41 11.93 8.63 -14.09
CA VAL A 41 13.24 8.22 -13.59
C VAL A 41 13.16 6.88 -12.87
N PHE A 42 12.15 6.66 -12.02
CA PHE A 42 11.99 5.40 -11.30
C PHE A 42 11.66 4.23 -12.24
N VAL A 43 10.74 4.41 -13.20
CA VAL A 43 10.44 3.41 -14.24
C VAL A 43 11.69 3.07 -15.05
N LYS A 44 12.48 4.07 -15.46
CA LYS A 44 13.73 3.85 -16.20
C LYS A 44 14.73 3.05 -15.37
N LYS A 45 14.88 3.37 -14.08
CA LYS A 45 15.77 2.64 -13.16
C LYS A 45 15.38 1.16 -13.05
N LEU A 46 14.09 0.86 -12.85
CA LEU A 46 13.58 -0.51 -12.79
C LEU A 46 13.80 -1.27 -14.11
N LYS A 47 13.47 -0.66 -15.25
CA LYS A 47 13.68 -1.27 -16.57
C LYS A 47 15.15 -1.52 -16.90
N ASN A 48 16.05 -0.62 -16.48
CA ASN A 48 17.50 -0.79 -16.65
C ASN A 48 18.03 -2.00 -15.85
N LEU A 49 17.42 -2.27 -14.69
CA LEU A 49 17.64 -3.48 -13.89
C LEU A 49 16.83 -4.68 -14.39
N LYS A 50 16.23 -4.60 -15.58
CA LYS A 50 15.49 -5.70 -16.25
C LYS A 50 14.23 -6.17 -15.53
N VAL A 51 13.70 -5.37 -14.61
CA VAL A 51 12.36 -5.57 -14.07
C VAL A 51 11.34 -5.30 -15.18
N ASN A 52 10.39 -6.22 -15.38
CA ASN A 52 9.28 -5.98 -16.30
C ASN A 52 8.31 -4.95 -15.69
N VAL A 53 8.24 -3.76 -16.29
CA VAL A 53 7.38 -2.67 -15.82
C VAL A 53 6.29 -2.36 -16.84
N LEU A 54 5.08 -2.79 -16.53
CA LEU A 54 3.86 -2.35 -17.21
C LEU A 54 3.49 -0.94 -16.71
N VAL A 55 3.55 0.05 -17.61
CA VAL A 55 3.08 1.41 -17.36
C VAL A 55 1.73 1.58 -18.04
N ILE A 56 0.74 2.04 -17.28
CA ILE A 56 -0.61 2.33 -17.77
C ILE A 56 -0.83 3.84 -17.63
N GLU A 57 -1.26 4.49 -18.71
CA GLU A 57 -1.62 5.91 -18.69
C GLU A 57 -2.90 6.10 -17.87
N ASP A 58 -2.91 7.10 -17.00
CA ASP A 58 -4.08 7.41 -16.19
C ASP A 58 -5.17 8.19 -16.96
N ILE A 59 -6.36 8.33 -16.38
CA ILE A 59 -7.51 9.00 -17.01
C ILE A 59 -7.72 10.36 -16.34
N GLU A 60 -7.31 11.43 -17.04
CA GLU A 60 -7.36 12.82 -16.55
C GLU A 60 -8.76 13.25 -16.10
N SER A 61 -9.81 12.77 -16.75
CA SER A 61 -11.20 13.16 -16.44
C SER A 61 -11.76 12.60 -15.13
N THR A 62 -11.05 11.70 -14.44
CA THR A 62 -11.58 11.02 -13.24
C THR A 62 -11.38 11.79 -11.93
N ASP A 63 -10.61 12.87 -11.96
CA ASP A 63 -10.21 13.68 -10.79
C ASP A 63 -9.70 12.83 -9.61
N THR A 64 -8.71 11.98 -9.88
CA THR A 64 -8.12 11.04 -8.90
C THR A 64 -6.62 11.30 -8.67
N PRO A 65 -6.24 12.25 -7.81
CA PRO A 65 -4.84 12.61 -7.60
C PRO A 65 -3.94 11.46 -7.09
N ASP A 66 -4.54 10.48 -6.41
CA ASP A 66 -3.85 9.34 -5.79
C ASP A 66 -3.83 8.08 -6.68
N SER A 67 -4.33 8.15 -7.92
CA SER A 67 -4.40 7.01 -8.87
C SER A 67 -3.04 6.37 -9.19
N ILE A 68 -1.95 7.14 -9.02
CA ILE A 68 -0.56 6.70 -9.14
C ILE A 68 -0.22 5.55 -8.17
N PHE A 69 -1.02 5.34 -7.12
CA PHE A 69 -0.87 4.30 -6.09
C PHE A 69 -1.88 3.15 -6.27
N PRO A 70 -1.76 2.30 -7.31
CA PRO A 70 -2.71 1.21 -7.56
C PRO A 70 -2.69 0.15 -6.46
N ASN A 71 -1.61 0.06 -5.69
CA ASN A 71 -1.43 -0.89 -4.60
C ASN A 71 -2.52 -0.78 -3.53
N ASN A 72 -3.24 0.34 -3.47
CA ASN A 72 -4.35 0.54 -2.53
C ASN A 72 -5.67 -0.07 -3.00
N TRP A 73 -5.92 -0.15 -4.31
CA TRP A 73 -7.20 -0.64 -4.83
C TRP A 73 -7.12 -2.00 -5.52
N ILE A 74 -5.94 -2.46 -5.94
CA ILE A 74 -5.73 -3.77 -6.57
C ILE A 74 -4.52 -4.52 -5.99
N SER A 75 -4.63 -5.85 -5.93
CA SER A 75 -3.48 -6.75 -5.75
C SER A 75 -3.64 -8.01 -6.61
N THR A 76 -2.50 -8.62 -6.94
CA THR A 76 -2.41 -9.84 -7.74
C THR A 76 -1.64 -10.92 -6.97
N HIS A 77 -2.01 -12.18 -7.16
CA HIS A 77 -1.49 -13.29 -6.38
C HIS A 77 -1.04 -14.47 -7.26
N SER A 78 -0.10 -15.26 -6.73
CA SER A 78 0.53 -16.38 -7.44
C SER A 78 -0.42 -17.53 -7.77
N ASP A 79 -1.58 -17.61 -7.11
CA ASP A 79 -2.64 -18.57 -7.43
C ASP A 79 -3.49 -18.14 -8.64
N GLY A 80 -3.24 -16.96 -9.20
CA GLY A 80 -4.02 -16.35 -10.28
C GLY A 80 -5.19 -15.50 -9.78
N SER A 81 -5.28 -15.21 -8.48
CA SER A 81 -6.33 -14.36 -7.93
C SER A 81 -5.99 -12.87 -8.07
N ILE A 82 -6.97 -12.06 -8.46
CA ILE A 82 -6.96 -10.60 -8.40
C ILE A 82 -7.96 -10.14 -7.35
N PHE A 83 -7.55 -9.25 -6.45
CA PHE A 83 -8.44 -8.60 -5.49
C PHE A 83 -8.58 -7.13 -5.80
N MET A 84 -9.82 -6.65 -5.77
CA MET A 84 -10.16 -5.24 -5.73
C MET A 84 -10.62 -4.86 -4.33
N TYR A 85 -10.25 -3.65 -3.90
CA TYR A 85 -10.33 -3.26 -2.50
C TYR A 85 -11.29 -2.08 -2.25
N PRO A 86 -12.06 -2.12 -1.14
CA PRO A 86 -12.91 -1.01 -0.74
C PRO A 86 -12.08 0.15 -0.17
N MET A 87 -12.29 1.35 -0.71
CA MET A 87 -11.51 2.55 -0.43
C MET A 87 -12.27 3.52 0.48
N PHE A 88 -11.57 4.09 1.47
CA PHE A 88 -12.15 4.99 2.45
C PHE A 88 -12.64 6.29 1.78
N ALA A 89 -11.71 7.01 1.15
CA ALA A 89 -11.99 8.26 0.45
C ALA A 89 -12.83 8.00 -0.81
N ARG A 90 -13.84 8.85 -1.06
CA ARG A 90 -14.82 8.61 -2.13
C ARG A 90 -14.21 8.79 -3.52
N ASN A 91 -13.37 9.82 -3.71
CA ASN A 91 -12.67 10.01 -4.99
C ASN A 91 -11.75 8.83 -5.32
N ARG A 92 -11.14 8.19 -4.33
CA ARG A 92 -10.29 7.02 -4.57
C ARG A 92 -11.04 5.78 -5.08
N ARG A 93 -12.37 5.75 -4.96
CA ARG A 93 -13.20 4.63 -5.45
C ARG A 93 -13.28 4.57 -6.97
N THR A 94 -13.11 5.72 -7.64
CA THR A 94 -13.13 5.84 -9.11
C THR A 94 -11.77 5.54 -9.74
N GLU A 95 -10.72 5.34 -8.94
CA GLU A 95 -9.40 4.85 -9.41
C GLU A 95 -9.46 3.41 -9.95
N ARG A 96 -10.48 2.65 -9.53
CA ARG A 96 -10.65 1.26 -9.94
C ARG A 96 -11.04 1.18 -11.42
N ARG A 97 -10.18 0.52 -12.19
CA ARG A 97 -10.24 0.51 -13.66
C ARG A 97 -10.43 -0.89 -14.22
N SER A 98 -11.53 -1.09 -14.95
CA SER A 98 -11.88 -2.38 -15.57
C SER A 98 -10.95 -2.75 -16.72
N ASP A 99 -10.46 -1.77 -17.47
CA ASP A 99 -9.53 -1.99 -18.59
C ASP A 99 -8.19 -2.59 -18.11
N ILE A 100 -7.75 -2.24 -16.90
CA ILE A 100 -6.57 -2.85 -16.27
C ILE A 100 -6.83 -4.32 -15.93
N ILE A 101 -8.01 -4.63 -15.42
CA ILE A 101 -8.39 -6.02 -15.10
C ILE A 101 -8.46 -6.86 -16.37
N GLU A 102 -9.11 -6.34 -17.42
CA GLU A 102 -9.21 -7.00 -18.72
C GLU A 102 -7.83 -7.27 -19.33
N TYR A 103 -6.93 -6.27 -19.30
CA TYR A 103 -5.55 -6.44 -19.74
C TYR A 103 -4.86 -7.57 -18.97
N LEU A 104 -5.00 -7.62 -17.64
CA LEU A 104 -4.39 -8.66 -16.82
C LEU A 104 -4.96 -10.05 -17.15
N GLN A 105 -6.27 -10.16 -17.37
CA GLN A 105 -6.92 -11.41 -17.76
C GLN A 105 -6.47 -11.92 -19.14
N ASN A 106 -6.23 -11.01 -20.09
CA ASN A 106 -5.82 -11.37 -21.45
C ASN A 106 -4.34 -11.73 -21.57
N ASN A 107 -3.50 -11.26 -20.63
CA ASN A 107 -2.03 -11.40 -20.74
C ASN A 107 -1.41 -12.27 -19.63
N PHE A 108 -2.15 -12.65 -18.60
CA PHE A 108 -1.67 -13.47 -17.49
C PHE A 108 -2.65 -14.57 -17.12
N ALA A 109 -2.18 -15.57 -16.38
CA ALA A 109 -2.99 -16.68 -15.88
C ALA A 109 -3.89 -16.25 -14.71
N VAL A 110 -4.91 -15.44 -15.00
CA VAL A 110 -5.93 -15.03 -14.03
C VAL A 110 -7.00 -16.12 -13.90
N LYS A 111 -7.25 -16.57 -12.67
CA LYS A 111 -8.26 -17.58 -12.35
C LYS A 111 -9.49 -16.99 -11.69
N ASN A 112 -9.29 -16.01 -10.80
CA ASN A 112 -10.36 -15.42 -10.01
C ASN A 112 -10.21 -13.90 -9.95
N VAL A 113 -11.33 -13.18 -10.01
CA VAL A 113 -11.40 -11.74 -9.75
C VAL A 113 -12.40 -11.50 -8.62
N PHE A 114 -11.93 -10.93 -7.52
CA PHE A 114 -12.75 -10.61 -6.35
C PHE A 114 -13.03 -9.10 -6.31
N ASN A 115 -14.26 -8.71 -6.64
CA ASN A 115 -14.67 -7.31 -6.75
C ASN A 115 -16.01 -7.04 -6.00
N ASN A 116 -16.01 -7.21 -4.68
CA ASN A 116 -17.19 -6.93 -3.84
C ASN A 116 -17.05 -5.60 -3.08
N THR A 117 -16.40 -4.61 -3.67
CA THR A 117 -16.00 -3.37 -2.97
C THR A 117 -17.20 -2.54 -2.52
N SER A 118 -18.20 -2.36 -3.39
CA SER A 118 -19.36 -1.50 -3.12
C SER A 118 -20.17 -1.94 -1.90
N PHE A 119 -20.31 -3.25 -1.67
CA PHE A 119 -20.99 -3.77 -0.48
C PHE A 119 -20.28 -3.31 0.81
N TYR A 120 -18.96 -3.41 0.86
CA TYR A 120 -18.19 -3.00 2.04
C TYR A 120 -18.18 -1.48 2.22
N GLU A 121 -18.01 -0.74 1.13
CA GLU A 121 -17.99 0.73 1.14
C GLU A 121 -19.32 1.34 1.62
N ASN A 122 -20.45 0.74 1.24
CA ASN A 122 -21.79 1.15 1.71
C ASN A 122 -22.01 0.86 3.20
N ASN A 123 -21.21 -0.03 3.79
CA ASN A 123 -21.25 -0.39 5.21
C ASN A 123 -20.07 0.22 6.01
N ASN A 124 -19.33 1.18 5.44
CA ASN A 124 -18.15 1.80 6.05
C ASN A 124 -17.06 0.80 6.48
N LEU A 125 -16.86 -0.26 5.69
CA LEU A 125 -15.81 -1.24 5.88
C LEU A 125 -14.75 -1.08 4.78
N PHE A 126 -13.50 -0.86 5.16
CA PHE A 126 -12.41 -0.54 4.23
C PHE A 126 -11.20 -1.44 4.46
N LEU A 127 -10.45 -1.70 3.39
CA LEU A 127 -9.21 -2.45 3.40
C LEU A 127 -8.43 -2.04 2.17
N GLU A 128 -7.59 -1.01 2.26
CA GLU A 128 -6.91 -0.38 1.11
C GLU A 128 -5.67 -1.18 0.66
N GLY A 129 -5.93 -2.41 0.21
CA GLY A 129 -5.00 -3.27 -0.49
C GLY A 129 -3.69 -3.49 0.26
N THR A 130 -2.60 -3.44 -0.49
CA THR A 130 -1.24 -3.61 0.04
C THR A 130 -0.67 -2.33 0.68
N GLY A 131 -1.46 -1.25 0.73
CA GLY A 131 -1.20 -0.15 1.68
C GLY A 131 -1.58 -0.55 3.10
N SER A 132 -2.78 -1.11 3.24
CA SER A 132 -3.29 -1.63 4.52
C SER A 132 -2.64 -2.93 4.98
N MET A 133 -2.13 -3.75 4.06
CA MET A 133 -1.58 -5.07 4.36
C MET A 133 -0.15 -5.21 3.84
N VAL A 134 0.77 -5.58 4.72
CA VAL A 134 2.11 -6.03 4.34
C VAL A 134 2.14 -7.55 4.44
N LEU A 135 2.47 -8.20 3.33
CA LEU A 135 2.30 -9.64 3.16
C LEU A 135 3.66 -10.35 3.20
N ASP A 136 3.88 -11.18 4.22
CA ASP A 136 4.86 -12.26 4.12
C ASP A 136 4.26 -13.38 3.27
N ARG A 137 4.64 -13.38 1.99
CA ARG A 137 4.05 -14.29 1.01
C ARG A 137 4.54 -15.73 1.15
N GLU A 138 5.73 -15.91 1.72
CA GLU A 138 6.37 -17.20 1.95
C GLU A 138 5.73 -17.88 3.15
N ASN A 139 5.71 -17.21 4.30
CA ASN A 139 5.14 -17.74 5.55
C ASN A 139 3.62 -17.59 5.64
N LYS A 140 2.99 -16.98 4.63
CA LYS A 140 1.54 -16.70 4.57
C LYS A 140 1.06 -15.88 5.77
N ILE A 141 1.75 -14.81 6.11
CA ILE A 141 1.37 -13.89 7.20
C ILE A 141 0.99 -12.54 6.62
N ALA A 142 -0.13 -11.97 7.08
CA ALA A 142 -0.56 -10.63 6.70
C ALA A 142 -0.50 -9.71 7.93
N TYR A 143 0.46 -8.79 7.92
CA TYR A 143 0.62 -7.76 8.94
C TYR A 143 -0.22 -6.54 8.56
N ALA A 144 -1.01 -6.05 9.51
CA ALA A 144 -1.87 -4.90 9.27
C ALA A 144 -2.12 -4.08 10.54
N SER A 145 -1.65 -2.84 10.53
CA SER A 145 -2.09 -1.82 11.47
C SER A 145 -3.53 -1.43 11.19
N ILE A 146 -4.37 -1.49 12.23
CA ILE A 146 -5.78 -1.09 12.17
C ILE A 146 -5.88 0.44 12.09
N SER A 147 -6.71 0.92 11.17
CA SER A 147 -6.94 2.34 10.92
C SER A 147 -8.30 2.55 10.27
N GLN A 148 -8.65 3.81 9.94
CA GLN A 148 -9.86 4.11 9.15
C GLN A 148 -9.86 3.43 7.76
N ARG A 149 -8.69 3.01 7.27
CA ARG A 149 -8.50 2.38 5.95
C ARG A 149 -8.27 0.87 6.05
N THR A 150 -8.14 0.33 7.27
CA THR A 150 -7.84 -1.08 7.53
C THR A 150 -8.79 -1.65 8.56
N ASN A 151 -9.86 -2.30 8.10
CA ASN A 151 -10.83 -2.97 8.97
C ASN A 151 -10.38 -4.39 9.31
N LYS A 152 -10.29 -4.70 10.61
CA LYS A 152 -9.87 -6.02 11.11
C LYS A 152 -10.72 -7.19 10.57
N LYS A 153 -12.05 -7.05 10.52
CA LYS A 153 -12.93 -8.13 10.04
C LYS A 153 -12.75 -8.40 8.54
N LEU A 154 -12.49 -7.36 7.75
CA LEU A 154 -12.17 -7.52 6.32
C LEU A 154 -10.80 -8.16 6.12
N LEU A 155 -9.80 -7.78 6.91
CA LEU A 155 -8.49 -8.45 6.92
C LEU A 155 -8.64 -9.95 7.20
N GLU A 156 -9.34 -10.33 8.28
CA GLU A 156 -9.57 -11.74 8.63
C GLU A 156 -10.32 -12.50 7.54
N LYS A 157 -11.27 -11.85 6.85
CA LYS A 157 -11.98 -12.44 5.70
C LYS A 157 -11.03 -12.64 4.50
N TRP A 158 -10.20 -11.64 4.21
CA TRP A 158 -9.20 -11.73 3.15
C TRP A 158 -8.18 -12.85 3.44
N CYS A 159 -7.66 -12.90 4.66
CA CYS A 159 -6.72 -13.92 5.13
C CYS A 159 -7.30 -15.33 5.02
N ARG A 160 -8.53 -15.56 5.49
CA ARG A 160 -9.21 -16.86 5.31
C ARG A 160 -9.36 -17.26 3.85
N LYS A 161 -9.63 -16.31 2.97
CA LYS A 161 -9.80 -16.57 1.53
C LYS A 161 -8.46 -16.92 0.86
N MET A 162 -7.38 -16.28 1.28
CA MET A 162 -6.04 -16.43 0.69
C MET A 162 -5.15 -17.43 1.43
N ASN A 163 -5.66 -18.06 2.50
CA ASN A 163 -4.91 -18.93 3.40
C ASN A 163 -3.69 -18.23 4.02
N TYR A 164 -3.91 -17.03 4.57
CA TYR A 164 -2.93 -16.28 5.36
C TYR A 164 -3.33 -16.27 6.84
N TYR A 165 -2.34 -16.16 7.73
CA TYR A 165 -2.53 -15.86 9.14
C TYR A 165 -2.55 -14.32 9.35
N PRO A 166 -3.62 -13.75 9.92
CA PRO A 166 -3.68 -12.31 10.18
C PRO A 166 -2.93 -11.93 11.47
N ILE A 167 -2.01 -10.97 11.39
CA ILE A 167 -1.45 -10.27 12.55
C ILE A 167 -1.88 -8.80 12.47
N SER A 168 -2.95 -8.49 13.20
CA SER A 168 -3.48 -7.13 13.32
C SER A 168 -2.95 -6.45 14.58
N PHE A 169 -2.57 -5.19 14.48
CA PHE A 169 -2.05 -4.40 15.61
C PHE A 169 -2.47 -2.93 15.50
N SER A 170 -2.12 -2.13 16.49
CA SER A 170 -2.31 -0.69 16.49
C SER A 170 -0.96 0.00 16.33
N SER A 171 -0.89 1.00 15.45
CA SER A 171 0.29 1.86 15.33
C SER A 171 -0.09 3.33 15.23
N ASN A 172 0.75 4.17 15.83
CA ASN A 172 0.51 5.58 15.99
C ASN A 172 1.75 6.42 15.64
N GLN A 173 1.48 7.68 15.35
CA GLN A 173 2.44 8.74 15.07
C GLN A 173 2.05 9.98 15.88
N ILE A 174 3.01 10.88 16.10
CA ILE A 174 2.77 12.15 16.79
C ILE A 174 2.58 13.27 15.76
N ILE A 175 1.42 13.90 15.78
CA ILE A 175 1.06 15.06 14.95
C ILE A 175 0.63 16.19 15.88
N GLU A 176 1.35 17.30 15.90
CA GLU A 176 1.06 18.46 16.77
C GLU A 176 0.83 18.03 18.25
N ASP A 177 1.76 17.22 18.77
CA ASP A 177 1.74 16.65 20.13
C ASP A 177 0.55 15.71 20.43
N LYS A 178 -0.24 15.34 19.41
CA LYS A 178 -1.33 14.37 19.52
C LYS A 178 -0.96 13.06 18.86
N LYS A 179 -1.47 11.99 19.47
CA LYS A 179 -1.29 10.63 18.98
C LYS A 179 -2.36 10.32 17.95
N GLU A 180 -1.94 10.09 16.71
CA GLU A 180 -2.82 9.78 15.60
C GLU A 180 -2.44 8.42 14.99
N PRO A 181 -3.41 7.61 14.51
CA PRO A 181 -3.09 6.34 13.87
C PRO A 181 -2.25 6.52 12.60
N ILE A 182 -1.35 5.58 12.33
CA ILE A 182 -0.74 5.47 11.00
C ILE A 182 -1.77 4.85 10.05
N TYR A 183 -2.06 5.55 8.96
CA TYR A 183 -3.18 5.22 8.08
C TYR A 183 -2.97 3.93 7.28
N HIS A 184 -1.73 3.63 6.88
CA HIS A 184 -1.33 2.45 6.11
C HIS A 184 -0.10 1.78 6.71
N THR A 185 -0.12 0.44 6.73
CA THR A 185 0.95 -0.37 7.35
C THR A 185 2.25 -0.27 6.56
N ASN A 186 2.16 -0.20 5.24
CA ASN A 186 3.34 -0.12 4.38
C ASN A 186 4.13 1.20 4.52
N VAL A 187 3.62 2.20 5.25
CA VAL A 187 4.37 3.42 5.55
C VAL A 187 5.46 3.15 6.58
N MET A 188 5.16 2.29 7.56
CA MET A 188 6.02 1.99 8.70
C MET A 188 6.78 0.66 8.59
N MET A 189 6.43 -0.20 7.62
CA MET A 189 7.12 -1.47 7.44
C MET A 189 7.07 -2.04 6.02
N CYS A 190 8.06 -2.85 5.69
CA CYS A 190 8.05 -3.77 4.55
C CYS A 190 8.61 -5.14 4.96
N VAL A 191 8.14 -6.19 4.30
CA VAL A 191 8.66 -7.56 4.48
C VAL A 191 9.33 -7.98 3.18
N ALA A 192 10.61 -8.35 3.28
CA ALA A 192 11.40 -8.94 2.22
C ALA A 192 11.59 -10.45 2.45
N GLU A 193 12.31 -11.11 1.56
CA GLU A 193 12.64 -12.53 1.68
C GLU A 193 13.42 -12.85 2.97
N LYS A 194 14.44 -12.06 3.31
CA LYS A 194 15.36 -12.38 4.42
C LYS A 194 15.26 -11.43 5.62
N TYR A 195 14.62 -10.29 5.44
CA TYR A 195 14.55 -9.25 6.45
C TYR A 195 13.19 -8.55 6.43
N VAL A 196 12.91 -7.85 7.52
CA VAL A 196 11.81 -6.91 7.65
C VAL A 196 12.41 -5.56 8.02
N VAL A 197 11.91 -4.50 7.40
CA VAL A 197 12.17 -3.13 7.85
C VAL A 197 10.92 -2.68 8.61
N ILE A 198 11.05 -2.20 9.85
CA ILE A 198 9.90 -1.81 10.66
C ILE A 198 10.24 -0.73 11.69
N CYS A 199 9.31 0.21 11.90
CA CYS A 199 9.37 1.17 13.00
C CYS A 199 8.63 0.64 14.23
N LEU A 200 9.29 -0.14 15.09
CA LEU A 200 8.65 -0.74 16.28
C LEU A 200 8.16 0.32 17.29
N ASN A 201 8.77 1.49 17.32
CA ASN A 201 8.36 2.60 18.20
C ASN A 201 6.93 3.10 17.93
N THR A 202 6.42 2.89 16.73
CA THR A 202 5.04 3.27 16.40
C THR A 202 4.00 2.33 17.02
N ILE A 203 4.39 1.17 17.55
CA ILE A 203 3.48 0.15 18.11
C ILE A 203 3.52 0.23 19.62
N ASP A 204 2.62 0.99 20.23
CA ASP A 204 2.69 1.28 21.67
C ASP A 204 2.37 0.09 22.58
N ASN A 205 1.51 -0.81 22.11
CA ASN A 205 1.13 -1.97 22.88
C ASN A 205 2.29 -2.98 22.85
N GLU A 206 2.91 -3.19 24.02
CA GLU A 206 4.06 -4.07 24.16
C GLU A 206 3.76 -5.53 23.77
N ILE A 207 2.55 -6.01 24.06
CA ILE A 207 2.11 -7.36 23.70
C ILE A 207 1.97 -7.49 22.18
N GLU A 208 1.36 -6.51 21.51
CA GLU A 208 1.26 -6.51 20.04
C GLU A 208 2.66 -6.45 19.40
N ARG A 209 3.54 -5.60 19.94
CA ARG A 209 4.94 -5.47 19.49
C ARG A 209 5.69 -6.80 19.65
N GLU A 210 5.56 -7.46 20.80
CA GLU A 210 6.18 -8.77 21.06
C GLU A 210 5.68 -9.84 20.09
N ILE A 211 4.36 -9.92 19.87
CA ILE A 211 3.75 -10.87 18.90
C ILE A 211 4.36 -10.69 17.51
N ILE A 212 4.50 -9.45 17.05
CA ILE A 212 5.06 -9.13 15.73
C ILE A 212 6.53 -9.52 15.65
N VAL A 213 7.32 -9.12 16.65
CA VAL A 213 8.75 -9.46 16.73
C VAL A 213 8.97 -10.97 16.76
N ASN A 214 8.18 -11.70 17.55
CA ASN A 214 8.27 -13.16 17.61
C ASN A 214 7.86 -13.79 16.29
N SER A 215 6.83 -13.28 15.62
CA SER A 215 6.44 -13.75 14.28
C SER A 215 7.57 -13.60 13.24
N PHE A 216 8.32 -12.49 13.27
CA PHE A 216 9.48 -12.31 12.37
C PHE A 216 10.61 -13.30 12.69
N LYS A 217 10.89 -13.54 13.97
CA LYS A 217 11.90 -14.52 14.43
C LYS A 217 11.52 -15.94 14.02
N GLU A 218 10.26 -16.33 14.19
CA GLU A 218 9.73 -17.63 13.75
C GLU A 218 9.83 -17.80 12.22
N SER A 219 9.64 -16.70 11.49
CA SER A 219 9.83 -16.63 10.03
C SER A 219 11.30 -16.57 9.60
N GLY A 220 12.25 -16.57 10.55
CA GLY A 220 13.69 -16.50 10.29
C GLY A 220 14.17 -15.18 9.67
N LYS A 221 13.41 -14.10 9.81
CA LYS A 221 13.73 -12.80 9.18
C LYS A 221 14.52 -11.89 10.13
N GLU A 222 15.56 -11.28 9.59
CA GLU A 222 16.30 -10.22 10.29
C GLU A 222 15.42 -8.98 10.47
N ILE A 223 15.40 -8.42 11.68
CA ILE A 223 14.65 -7.20 11.98
C ILE A 223 15.58 -6.00 11.82
N ILE A 224 15.29 -5.15 10.84
CA ILE A 224 15.96 -3.87 10.61
C ILE A 224 15.04 -2.78 11.14
N GLU A 225 15.38 -2.24 12.31
CA GLU A 225 14.60 -1.16 12.92
C GLU A 225 14.89 0.19 12.25
N ILE A 226 13.82 0.94 11.96
CA ILE A 226 13.89 2.33 11.51
C ILE A 226 13.26 3.26 12.54
N SER A 227 13.72 4.51 12.57
CA SER A 227 13.17 5.53 13.45
C SER A 227 11.83 6.08 12.93
N GLU A 228 11.10 6.80 13.79
CA GLU A 228 9.90 7.53 13.39
C GLU A 228 10.22 8.62 12.35
N GLU A 229 11.39 9.27 12.44
CA GLU A 229 11.84 10.25 11.44
C GLU A 229 12.07 9.59 10.06
N GLN A 230 12.70 8.41 10.05
CA GLN A 230 12.89 7.64 8.82
C GLN A 230 11.55 7.16 8.24
N THR A 231 10.62 6.76 9.11
CA THR A 231 9.23 6.42 8.73
C THR A 231 8.51 7.62 8.11
N TYR A 232 8.66 8.80 8.69
CA TYR A 232 8.12 10.05 8.15
C TYR A 232 8.68 10.40 6.76
N ARG A 233 9.87 9.89 6.45
CA ARG A 233 10.52 9.98 5.13
C ARG A 233 10.29 8.74 4.26
N PHE A 234 9.27 7.92 4.57
CA PHE A 234 8.86 6.73 3.84
C PHE A 234 9.93 5.62 3.75
N ALA A 235 10.87 5.52 4.70
CA ALA A 235 11.84 4.43 4.74
C ALA A 235 11.20 3.05 4.90
N GLY A 236 10.00 2.95 5.50
CA GLY A 236 9.26 1.68 5.57
C GLY A 236 8.59 1.28 4.25
N ASN A 237 8.39 2.22 3.32
CA ASN A 237 7.65 2.02 2.08
C ASN A 237 8.54 1.52 0.94
N MET A 238 9.12 0.34 1.13
CA MET A 238 10.01 -0.26 0.14
C MET A 238 9.35 -1.41 -0.62
N LEU A 239 9.87 -1.69 -1.82
CA LEU A 239 9.48 -2.82 -2.64
C LEU A 239 10.73 -3.64 -2.99
N GLN A 240 10.74 -4.91 -2.57
CA GLN A 240 11.75 -5.87 -3.06
C GLN A 240 11.34 -6.36 -4.45
N VAL A 241 12.21 -6.17 -5.45
CA VAL A 241 12.03 -6.67 -6.82
C VAL A 241 13.31 -7.31 -7.30
N MET A 242 13.16 -8.28 -8.20
CA MET A 242 14.28 -8.93 -8.89
C MET A 242 14.17 -8.66 -10.39
N GLY A 243 15.31 -8.40 -11.01
CA GLY A 243 15.45 -8.24 -12.45
C GLY A 243 15.54 -9.57 -13.19
N ASP A 244 16.37 -9.62 -14.22
CA ASP A 244 16.73 -10.84 -14.94
C ASP A 244 17.86 -11.64 -14.23
N ARG A 245 18.39 -11.12 -13.13
CA ARG A 245 19.46 -11.73 -12.33
C ARG A 245 19.14 -11.61 -10.83
N PRO A 246 19.43 -12.65 -10.04
CA PRO A 246 19.34 -12.62 -8.58
C PRO A 246 20.42 -11.74 -7.93
#